data_AF-A0A972HDG7-F1
#
_entry.id   AF-A0A972HDG7-F1
#
_cell.length_a   1.000
_cell.length_b   1.000
_cell.length_c   1.000
_cell.angle_alpha   90.00
_cell.angle_beta   90.00
_cell.angle_gamma   90.00
#
_symmetry.space_group_name_H-M   'P 1'
#
loop_
_entity.id
_entity.type
_entity.pdbx_description
1 polymer ?
#
loop_
_entity_poly.entity_id
_entity_poly.type
_entity_poly.pdbx_seq_one_letter_code
_entity_poly.pdbx_strand_id
1 'polypeptide(L)'
;MKQRFIREGDSIDDDSELVLRGGDLDPTLIRSDAQRMYDIYGSYGISVFALRGATLAELARQPPLVRFAVLSLITARTISAAGLRLEATGRNRRHFTLILGDLELGIKALAACGYRSVQNPYHEP
;
A
#
# COMPACT_ATOMS: atom_id res chain seq x y z
N MET A 1 3.54 -15.14 -16.63
CA MET A 1 2.96 -14.04 -15.83
C MET A 1 1.76 -14.59 -15.07
N LYS A 2 1.69 -14.40 -13.75
CA LYS A 2 0.52 -14.84 -12.96
C LYS A 2 -0.59 -13.80 -13.08
N GLN A 3 -1.85 -14.23 -13.12
CA GLN A 3 -2.98 -13.32 -13.03
C GLN A 3 -3.24 -12.96 -11.57
N ARG A 4 -3.33 -11.67 -11.27
CA ARG A 4 -3.72 -11.20 -9.94
C ARG A 4 -5.24 -11.24 -9.81
N PHE A 5 -5.74 -11.73 -8.68
CA PHE A 5 -7.16 -11.66 -8.39
C PHE A 5 -7.55 -10.22 -8.04
N ILE A 6 -8.35 -9.60 -8.91
CA ILE A 6 -8.95 -8.28 -8.71
C ILE A 6 -10.37 -8.47 -8.18
N ARG A 7 -10.75 -7.68 -7.17
CA ARG A 7 -12.13 -7.62 -6.69
C ARG A 7 -12.84 -6.48 -7.42
N GLU A 8 -13.53 -6.81 -8.52
CA GLU A 8 -14.28 -5.81 -9.30
C GLU A 8 -15.37 -5.16 -8.45
N GLY A 9 -15.53 -3.83 -8.60
CA GLY A 9 -16.48 -3.04 -7.83
C GLY A 9 -16.09 -2.73 -6.38
N ASP A 10 -14.95 -3.24 -5.89
CA ASP A 10 -14.45 -2.95 -4.54
C ASP A 10 -13.50 -1.73 -4.58
N SER A 11 -13.93 -0.62 -4.00
CA SER A 11 -13.19 0.65 -3.95
C SER A 11 -13.04 1.19 -2.54
N ILE A 12 -12.14 2.15 -2.35
CA ILE A 12 -12.15 2.95 -1.13
C ILE A 12 -13.12 4.10 -1.37
N ASP A 13 -14.25 4.07 -0.66
CA ASP A 13 -15.37 4.99 -0.88
C ASP A 13 -15.24 6.29 -0.05
N ASP A 14 -14.37 6.28 0.95
CA ASP A 14 -14.05 7.43 1.80
C ASP A 14 -12.65 7.94 1.47
N ASP A 15 -12.58 9.14 0.90
CA ASP A 15 -11.33 9.84 0.61
C ASP A 15 -10.43 10.05 1.85
N SER A 16 -11.01 10.09 3.05
CA SER A 16 -10.26 10.23 4.32
C SER A 16 -9.74 8.91 4.87
N GLU A 17 -10.12 7.77 4.27
CA GLU A 17 -9.68 6.44 4.66
C GLU A 17 -8.15 6.36 4.67
N LEU A 18 -7.61 5.87 5.80
CA LEU A 18 -6.18 5.64 5.95
C LEU A 18 -5.77 4.33 5.29
N VAL A 19 -4.70 4.42 4.51
CA VAL A 19 -4.04 3.33 3.82
C VAL A 19 -2.65 3.14 4.44
N LEU A 20 -2.35 1.90 4.81
CA LEU A 20 -1.15 1.49 5.52
C LEU A 20 -0.22 0.73 4.58
N ARG A 21 1.05 1.12 4.56
CA ARG A 21 2.14 0.33 3.99
C ARG A 21 3.03 -0.18 5.12
N GLY A 22 3.35 -1.46 5.12
CA GLY A 22 4.39 -2.00 6.01
C GLY A 22 5.78 -1.58 5.53
N GLY A 23 6.59 -0.99 6.39
CA GLY A 23 7.86 -0.38 6.02
C GLY A 23 7.74 1.08 5.60
N ASP A 24 8.88 1.68 5.32
CA ASP A 24 8.98 3.07 4.89
C ASP A 24 8.57 3.25 3.41
N LEU A 25 8.28 4.50 3.01
CA LEU A 25 8.10 4.89 1.61
C LEU A 25 9.41 5.37 0.97
N ASP A 26 10.54 4.86 1.44
CA ASP A 26 11.85 5.09 0.82
C ASP A 26 11.83 4.68 -0.67
N PRO A 27 12.23 5.57 -1.60
CA PRO A 27 12.19 5.30 -3.04
C PRO A 27 12.91 4.02 -3.47
N THR A 28 13.98 3.62 -2.80
CA THR A 28 14.74 2.41 -3.13
C THR A 28 13.97 1.16 -2.74
N LEU A 29 13.35 1.15 -1.56
CA LEU A 29 12.48 0.06 -1.12
C LEU A 29 11.26 -0.09 -2.03
N ILE A 30 10.60 1.03 -2.35
CA ILE A 30 9.43 1.04 -3.25
C ILE A 30 9.80 0.52 -4.63
N ARG A 31 10.96 0.92 -5.17
CA ARG A 31 11.46 0.40 -6.45
C ARG A 31 11.65 -1.12 -6.41
N SER A 32 12.28 -1.64 -5.35
CA SER A 32 12.51 -3.08 -5.19
C SER A 32 11.20 -3.87 -5.12
N ASP A 33 10.23 -3.39 -4.35
CA ASP A 33 8.94 -4.05 -4.20
C ASP A 33 8.11 -3.99 -5.49
N ALA A 34 8.10 -2.84 -6.16
CA ALA A 34 7.40 -2.66 -7.42
C ALA A 34 8.00 -3.52 -8.54
N GLN A 35 9.33 -3.62 -8.61
CA GLN A 35 10.00 -4.49 -9.57
C GLN A 35 9.65 -5.96 -9.32
N ARG A 36 9.69 -6.40 -8.05
CA ARG A 36 9.28 -7.76 -7.69
C ARG A 36 7.82 -8.04 -8.10
N MET A 37 6.93 -7.07 -7.92
CA MET A 37 5.55 -7.20 -8.36
C MET A 37 5.46 -7.31 -9.89
N TYR A 38 6.20 -6.48 -10.62
CA TYR A 38 6.25 -6.49 -12.08
C TYR A 38 6.73 -7.84 -12.63
N ASP A 39 7.79 -8.41 -12.06
CA ASP A 39 8.33 -9.70 -12.47
C ASP A 39 7.30 -10.84 -12.34
N ILE A 40 6.37 -10.73 -11.38
CA ILE A 40 5.33 -11.73 -11.13
C ILE A 40 4.06 -11.47 -11.95
N TYR A 41 3.61 -10.22 -12.00
CA TYR A 41 2.26 -9.82 -12.47
C TYR A 41 2.25 -8.86 -13.66
N GLY A 42 3.40 -8.36 -14.10
CA GLY A 42 3.53 -7.46 -15.27
C GLY A 42 3.09 -6.02 -15.03
N SER A 43 2.99 -5.58 -13.78
CA SER A 43 2.65 -4.19 -13.43
C SER A 43 3.42 -3.72 -12.20
N TYR A 44 3.74 -2.43 -12.17
CA TYR A 44 4.41 -1.79 -11.04
C TYR A 44 3.40 -1.39 -9.97
N GLY A 45 3.59 -1.89 -8.76
CA GLY A 45 2.77 -1.52 -7.61
C GLY A 45 3.29 -2.09 -6.30
N ILE A 46 2.69 -1.62 -5.21
CA ILE A 46 3.05 -2.02 -3.85
C ILE A 46 1.81 -2.40 -3.05
N SER A 47 1.96 -3.38 -2.15
CA SER A 47 0.86 -3.83 -1.26
C SER A 47 0.59 -2.81 -0.16
N VAL A 48 -0.67 -2.45 -0.02
CA VAL A 48 -1.15 -1.55 1.03
C VAL A 48 -2.45 -2.07 1.65
N PHE A 49 -2.81 -1.55 2.83
CA PHE A 49 -3.97 -2.02 3.59
C PHE A 49 -4.85 -0.85 4.02
N ALA A 50 -6.12 -0.86 3.64
CA ALA A 50 -7.12 0.08 4.16
C ALA A 50 -7.59 -0.34 5.55
N LEU A 51 -7.87 0.60 6.45
CA LEU A 51 -8.41 0.31 7.79
C LEU A 51 -9.76 -0.42 7.70
N ARG A 52 -10.69 0.11 6.90
CA ARG A 52 -12.07 -0.38 6.73
C ARG A 52 -12.72 -0.77 8.05
N GLY A 53 -12.92 0.24 8.90
CA GLY A 53 -13.52 0.10 10.22
C GLY A 53 -12.65 -0.64 11.26
N ALA A 54 -11.46 -1.12 10.89
CA ALA A 54 -10.47 -1.57 11.87
C ALA A 54 -9.67 -0.39 12.42
N THR A 55 -9.06 -0.60 13.57
CA THR A 55 -8.05 0.29 14.13
C THR A 55 -6.67 0.00 13.53
N LEU A 56 -5.79 0.99 13.60
CA LEU A 56 -4.37 0.82 13.25
C LEU A 56 -3.74 -0.34 14.03
N ALA A 57 -4.05 -0.45 15.33
CA ALA A 57 -3.51 -1.49 16.21
C ALA A 57 -3.93 -2.90 15.77
N GLU A 58 -5.20 -3.08 15.39
CA GLU A 58 -5.70 -4.37 14.89
C GLU A 58 -5.00 -4.80 13.61
N LEU A 59 -4.75 -3.87 12.68
CA LEU A 59 -4.03 -4.19 11.44
C LEU A 59 -2.54 -4.44 11.69
N ALA A 60 -1.92 -3.63 12.54
CA ALA A 60 -0.49 -3.73 12.83
C ALA A 60 -0.09 -5.09 13.44
N ARG A 61 -1.01 -5.77 14.14
CA ARG A 61 -0.82 -7.14 14.68
C ARG A 61 -0.97 -8.25 13.66
N GLN A 62 -1.56 -7.97 12.49
CA GLN A 62 -1.88 -9.01 11.51
C GLN A 62 -0.76 -9.19 10.49
N PRO A 63 -0.51 -10.41 10.00
CA PRO A 63 0.30 -10.62 8.81
C PRO A 63 -0.33 -9.93 7.59
N PRO A 64 0.48 -9.31 6.70
CA PRO A 64 1.94 -9.21 6.76
C PRO A 64 2.45 -7.96 7.49
N LEU A 65 1.61 -7.16 8.15
CA LEU A 65 2.03 -5.89 8.75
C LEU A 65 2.88 -6.08 10.02
N VAL A 66 2.60 -7.12 10.81
CA VAL A 66 3.32 -7.41 12.07
C VAL A 66 4.84 -7.60 11.91
N ARG A 67 5.31 -8.04 10.74
CA ARG A 67 6.75 -8.21 10.48
C ARG A 67 7.51 -6.91 10.17
N PHE A 68 6.82 -5.79 10.07
CA PHE A 68 7.46 -4.51 9.76
C PHE A 68 7.59 -3.66 11.02
N ALA A 69 8.82 -3.20 11.30
CA ALA A 69 9.13 -2.30 12.41
C ALA A 69 8.45 -0.93 12.30
N VAL A 70 8.21 -0.47 11.07
CA VAL A 70 7.59 0.83 10.77
C VAL A 70 6.37 0.61 9.89
N LEU A 71 5.34 1.42 10.08
CA LEU A 71 4.19 1.51 9.19
C LEU A 71 4.10 2.93 8.63
N SER A 72 3.90 3.05 7.33
CA SER A 72 3.66 4.32 6.65
C SER A 72 2.15 4.50 6.42
N LEU A 73 1.61 5.63 6.84
CA LEU A 73 0.20 5.98 6.79
C LEU A 73 -0.01 7.11 5.79
N ILE A 74 -0.90 6.89 4.84
CA ILE A 74 -1.28 7.85 3.79
C ILE A 74 -2.80 7.79 3.59
N THR A 75 -3.44 8.91 3.29
CA THR A 75 -4.89 8.90 3.01
C THR A 75 -5.17 8.50 1.56
N ALA A 76 -6.32 7.88 1.32
CA ALA A 76 -6.78 7.59 -0.03
C ALA A 76 -6.86 8.86 -0.90
N ARG A 77 -7.30 10.00 -0.33
CA ARG A 77 -7.27 11.33 -0.97
C ARG A 77 -5.88 11.74 -1.42
N THR A 78 -4.87 11.59 -0.56
CA THR A 78 -3.50 11.96 -0.91
C THR A 78 -2.99 11.13 -2.09
N ILE A 79 -3.29 9.83 -2.10
CA ILE A 79 -2.92 8.92 -3.20
C ILE A 79 -3.62 9.36 -4.50
N SER A 80 -4.94 9.56 -4.46
CA SER A 80 -5.70 9.93 -5.66
C SER A 80 -5.32 11.31 -6.20
N ALA A 81 -5.06 12.29 -5.32
CA ALA A 81 -4.59 13.62 -5.70
C ALA A 81 -3.19 13.60 -6.36
N ALA A 82 -2.37 12.60 -6.05
CA ALA A 82 -1.09 12.36 -6.71
C ALA A 82 -1.22 11.63 -8.06
N GLY A 83 -2.43 11.33 -8.51
CA GLY A 83 -2.70 10.59 -9.75
C GLY A 83 -2.43 9.09 -9.65
N LEU A 84 -2.21 8.56 -8.44
CA LEU A 84 -1.97 7.14 -8.19
C LEU A 84 -3.30 6.42 -7.99
N ARG A 85 -3.34 5.12 -8.32
CA ARG A 85 -4.57 4.31 -8.24
C ARG A 85 -4.44 3.21 -7.21
N LEU A 86 -5.56 2.91 -6.54
CA LEU A 86 -5.68 1.75 -5.65
C LEU A 86 -6.55 0.69 -6.33
N GLU A 87 -6.04 -0.55 -6.36
CA GLU A 87 -6.77 -1.71 -6.87
C GLU A 87 -7.03 -2.72 -5.75
N ALA A 88 -8.30 -3.06 -5.54
CA ALA A 88 -8.72 -4.08 -4.59
C ALA A 88 -8.22 -5.47 -5.05
N THR A 89 -7.29 -6.06 -4.31
CA THR A 89 -6.52 -7.22 -4.77
C THR A 89 -6.44 -8.34 -3.73
N GLY A 90 -6.53 -9.60 -4.17
CA GLY A 90 -6.53 -10.76 -3.28
C GLY A 90 -7.86 -10.99 -2.57
N ARG A 91 -7.88 -11.85 -1.54
CA ARG A 91 -9.11 -12.21 -0.80
C ARG A 91 -9.38 -11.33 0.42
N ASN A 92 -8.34 -10.72 0.99
CA ASN A 92 -8.48 -9.83 2.13
C ASN A 92 -9.11 -8.51 1.66
N ARG A 93 -10.30 -8.18 2.16
CA ARG A 93 -11.05 -6.95 1.83
C ARG A 93 -10.30 -5.67 2.16
N ARG A 94 -9.30 -5.74 3.03
CA ARG A 94 -8.42 -4.62 3.40
C ARG A 94 -7.20 -4.48 2.51
N HIS A 95 -6.83 -5.52 1.75
CA HIS A 95 -5.62 -5.49 0.93
C HIS A 95 -5.91 -4.86 -0.43
N PHE A 96 -5.10 -3.86 -0.76
CA PHE A 96 -5.09 -3.15 -2.03
C PHE A 96 -3.68 -3.16 -2.59
N THR A 97 -3.58 -2.94 -3.90
CA THR A 97 -2.31 -2.56 -4.52
C THR A 97 -2.38 -1.11 -4.93
N LEU A 98 -1.40 -0.32 -4.50
CA LEU A 98 -1.15 1.00 -5.06
C LEU A 98 -0.38 0.82 -6.36
N ILE A 99 -1.00 1.19 -7.48
CA ILE A 99 -0.45 1.07 -8.83
C ILE A 99 0.32 2.34 -9.18
N LEU A 100 1.58 2.15 -9.57
CA LEU A 100 2.50 3.24 -9.92
C LEU A 100 2.35 3.68 -11.39
N GLY A 101 1.88 2.77 -12.25
CA GLY A 101 1.87 3.00 -13.70
C GLY A 101 3.29 2.94 -14.23
N ASP A 102 3.90 4.09 -14.50
CA ASP A 102 5.33 4.20 -14.75
C ASP A 102 6.11 4.13 -13.43
N LEU A 103 7.20 3.36 -13.39
CA LEU A 103 7.92 3.10 -12.15
C LEU A 103 8.49 4.37 -11.52
N GLU A 104 9.24 5.15 -12.29
CA GLU A 104 9.97 6.31 -11.76
C GLU A 104 9.03 7.50 -11.51
N LEU A 105 8.06 7.74 -12.41
CA LEU A 105 7.05 8.77 -12.19
C LEU A 105 6.16 8.43 -10.99
N GLY A 106 5.76 7.16 -10.85
CA GLY A 106 4.94 6.72 -9.74
C GLY A 106 5.68 6.78 -8.39
N ILE A 107 6.95 6.38 -8.34
CA ILE A 107 7.80 6.55 -7.15
C ILE A 107 7.90 8.02 -6.77
N LYS A 108 8.18 8.90 -7.74
CA LYS A 108 8.29 10.34 -7.49
C LYS A 108 6.98 10.93 -6.99
N ALA A 109 5.85 10.53 -7.57
CA ALA A 109 4.52 10.97 -7.13
C ALA A 109 4.24 10.51 -5.69
N LEU A 110 4.54 9.25 -5.36
CA LEU A 110 4.34 8.72 -4.02
C LEU A 110 5.26 9.38 -2.99
N ALA A 111 6.51 9.65 -3.34
CA ALA A 111 7.46 10.33 -2.45
C ALA A 111 7.08 11.80 -2.19
N ALA A 112 6.36 12.43 -3.11
CA ALA A 112 5.83 13.79 -2.95
C ALA A 112 4.55 13.82 -2.09
N CYS A 113 3.90 12.68 -1.87
CA CYS A 113 2.77 12.59 -0.95
C CYS A 113 3.24 12.81 0.49
N GLY A 114 2.55 13.66 1.23
CA GLY A 114 2.69 13.69 2.69
C GLY A 114 2.20 12.36 3.28
N TYR A 115 3.07 11.67 4.02
CA TYR A 115 2.72 10.48 4.79
C TYR A 115 3.24 10.61 6.22
N ARG A 116 2.69 9.79 7.13
CA ARG A 116 3.15 9.68 8.51
C ARG A 116 3.77 8.32 8.72
N SER A 117 5.00 8.30 9.21
CA SER A 117 5.65 7.08 9.69
C SER A 117 5.35 6.88 11.17
N VAL A 118 4.97 5.66 11.54
CA VAL A 118 4.78 5.26 12.94
C VAL A 118 5.56 4.00 13.23
N GLN A 119 6.12 3.90 14.43
CA GLN A 119 6.70 2.64 14.90
C GLN A 119 5.60 1.62 15.12
N ASN A 120 5.84 0.37 14.71
CA ASN A 120 4.94 -0.75 14.96
C ASN A 120 5.29 -1.39 16.31
N PRO A 121 4.49 -1.16 17.37
CA PRO A 121 4.79 -1.70 18.69
C PRO A 121 4.62 -3.23 18.77
N TYR A 122 4.10 -3.87 17.72
CA TYR A 122 3.87 -5.31 17.65
C TYR A 122 4.92 -6.04 16.83
N HIS A 123 5.93 -5.33 16.32
CA HIS A 123 7.05 -5.95 15.64
C HIS A 123 8.04 -6.53 16.65
N GLU A 124 8.37 -7.81 16.49
CA GLU A 124 9.46 -8.47 17.21
C GLU A 124 10.65 -8.65 16.25
N PRO A 125 11.88 -8.22 16.63
CA PRO A 125 13.10 -8.34 15.82
C PRO A 125 13.52 -9.78 15.49
#